data_AF-A0ABD3VR11-F1
#
_entry.id   AF-A0ABD3VR11-F1
#
_cell.length_a   1.000
_cell.length_b   1.000
_cell.length_c   1.000
_cell.angle_alpha   90.00
_cell.angle_beta   90.00
_cell.angle_gamma   90.00
#
_symmetry.space_group_name_H-M   'P 1'
#
loop_
_entity.id
_entity.type
_entity.pdbx_description
1 polymer ?
#
loop_
_entity_poly.entity_id
_entity_poly.type
_entity_poly.pdbx_seq_one_letter_code
_entity_poly.pdbx_strand_id
1 'polypeptide(L)'
;MSAVKGENRRLQKQVGSLHQQISAAKLIIQQTKEERDQLEADYSTLKQTCNELETSTRYLQDLLNDTKSNELKLYDNFQKSFSPACEVTVMKLLDCNVGVRHIGNVINIVAELCGKTLIDRFPSEATVNNMNDRRLALAQKQVGEILSESINLTLYTDETSKYGTKFGGYHMSNSEQDMYVIGLRELASKSASCTLDTLQEILEDMNETSKKLDGNDDVGRKILSNTIATMSDSASTEKLFNQKLEDLRNKVLPEVTEKWDEMSEEAQKDLSQMLHFFCSLHVLVNLAVQCTTVLNQWQRVEGLFSIGS
;
A
#
# COMPACT_ATOMS: atom_id res chain seq x y z
N MET A 1 78.88 -35.27 75.25
CA MET A 1 79.10 -35.83 73.90
C MET A 1 78.29 -37.09 73.55
N SER A 2 77.84 -37.92 74.52
CA SER A 2 77.05 -39.14 74.24
C SER A 2 75.59 -38.87 73.80
N ALA A 3 74.88 -37.95 74.47
CA ALA A 3 73.48 -37.61 74.14
C ALA A 3 73.29 -37.06 72.72
N VAL A 4 74.20 -36.18 72.28
CA VAL A 4 74.21 -35.58 70.93
C VAL A 4 74.38 -36.65 69.83
N LYS A 5 75.16 -37.71 70.07
CA LYS A 5 75.34 -38.80 69.10
C LYS A 5 74.09 -39.69 68.96
N GLY A 6 73.36 -39.91 70.06
CA GLY A 6 72.09 -40.65 70.05
C GLY A 6 70.99 -39.90 69.30
N GLU A 7 70.89 -38.59 69.55
CA GLU A 7 69.94 -37.71 68.89
C GLU A 7 70.24 -37.56 67.39
N ASN A 8 71.51 -37.48 67.00
CA ASN A 8 71.91 -37.44 65.60
C ASN A 8 71.56 -38.73 64.83
N ARG A 9 71.68 -39.91 65.47
CA ARG A 9 71.22 -41.18 64.88
C ARG A 9 69.69 -41.25 64.74
N ARG A 10 68.94 -40.71 65.70
CA ARG A 10 67.48 -40.63 65.63
C ARG A 10 67.04 -39.69 64.51
N LEU A 11 67.67 -38.52 64.40
CA LEU A 11 67.43 -37.56 63.33
C LEU A 11 67.77 -38.15 61.96
N GLN A 12 68.88 -38.88 61.80
CA GLN A 12 69.21 -39.57 60.54
C GLN A 12 68.15 -40.60 60.13
N LYS A 13 67.59 -41.37 61.07
CA LYS A 13 66.48 -42.31 60.79
C LYS A 13 65.20 -41.57 60.40
N GLN A 14 64.86 -40.47 61.08
CA GLN A 14 63.72 -39.63 60.72
C GLN A 14 63.90 -38.99 59.35
N VAL A 15 65.09 -38.50 59.03
CA VAL A 15 65.44 -37.96 57.71
C VAL A 15 65.31 -39.03 56.63
N GLY A 16 65.77 -40.26 56.88
CA GLY A 16 65.60 -41.37 55.94
C GLY A 16 64.13 -41.75 55.69
N SER A 17 63.32 -41.80 56.75
CA SER A 17 61.87 -42.05 56.64
C SER A 17 61.14 -40.93 55.91
N LEU A 18 61.48 -39.67 56.19
CA LEU A 18 60.94 -38.50 55.48
C LEU A 18 61.35 -38.50 54.00
N HIS A 19 62.58 -38.90 53.66
CA HIS A 19 63.01 -39.02 52.26
C HIS A 19 62.20 -40.07 51.49
N GLN A 20 61.90 -41.22 52.11
CA GLN A 20 61.03 -42.23 51.51
C GLN A 20 59.59 -41.75 51.33
N GLN A 21 59.05 -41.02 52.32
CA GLN A 21 57.72 -40.42 52.20
C GLN A 21 57.69 -39.34 51.11
N ILE A 22 58.73 -38.51 50.99
CA ILE A 22 58.86 -37.50 49.94
C ILE A 22 58.97 -38.16 48.56
N SER A 23 59.71 -39.27 48.41
CA SER A 23 59.80 -39.96 47.12
C SER A 23 58.46 -40.57 46.71
N ALA A 24 57.73 -41.18 47.66
CA ALA A 24 56.39 -41.72 47.40
C ALA A 24 55.39 -40.61 47.03
N ALA A 25 55.39 -39.49 47.77
CA ALA A 25 54.55 -38.34 47.47
C ALA A 25 54.86 -37.72 46.10
N LYS A 26 56.13 -37.66 45.69
CA LYS A 26 56.53 -37.19 44.36
C LYS A 26 55.99 -38.08 43.25
N LEU A 27 55.99 -39.40 43.44
CA LEU A 27 55.44 -40.34 42.47
C LEU A 27 53.93 -40.15 42.30
N ILE A 28 53.20 -40.00 43.41
CA ILE A 28 51.76 -39.73 43.38
C ILE A 28 51.46 -38.40 42.69
N ILE A 29 52.19 -37.33 43.03
CA ILE A 29 52.03 -36.01 42.36
C ILE A 29 52.26 -36.12 40.85
N GLN A 30 53.24 -36.93 40.43
CA GLN A 30 53.52 -37.14 39.01
C GLN A 30 52.37 -37.86 38.31
N GLN A 31 51.84 -38.95 38.91
CA GLN A 31 50.70 -39.69 38.38
C GLN A 31 49.44 -38.83 38.29
N THR A 32 49.13 -38.06 39.35
CA THR A 32 47.95 -37.17 39.35
C THR A 32 48.09 -36.04 38.33
N LYS A 33 49.31 -35.57 38.04
CA LYS A 33 49.54 -34.60 36.95
C LYS A 33 49.27 -35.20 35.59
N GLU A 34 49.76 -36.41 35.33
CA GLU A 34 49.51 -37.11 34.07
C GLU A 34 48.02 -37.39 33.87
N GLU A 35 47.31 -37.83 34.91
CA GLU A 35 45.84 -38.01 34.88
C GLU A 35 45.11 -36.70 34.61
N ARG A 36 45.52 -35.59 35.23
CA ARG A 36 44.93 -34.27 35.02
C ARG A 36 45.14 -33.80 33.58
N ASP A 37 46.35 -33.94 33.07
CA ASP A 37 46.69 -33.49 31.71
C ASP A 37 45.93 -34.32 30.67
N GLN A 38 45.72 -35.63 30.91
CA GLN A 38 44.85 -36.47 30.08
C GLN A 38 43.38 -36.01 30.14
N LEU A 39 42.86 -35.76 31.35
CA LEU A 39 41.48 -35.32 31.53
C LEU A 39 41.20 -33.95 30.89
N GLU A 40 42.20 -33.06 30.89
CA GLU A 40 42.12 -31.76 30.24
C GLU A 40 42.09 -31.88 28.70
N ALA A 41 42.85 -32.83 28.14
CA ALA A 41 42.79 -33.16 26.72
C ALA A 41 41.43 -33.77 26.32
N ASP A 42 40.90 -34.69 27.13
CA ASP A 42 39.59 -35.31 26.92
C ASP A 42 38.47 -34.26 27.02
N TYR A 43 38.55 -33.36 28.01
CA TYR A 43 37.59 -32.25 28.16
C TYR A 43 37.62 -31.30 26.97
N SER A 44 38.80 -30.94 26.47
CA SER A 44 38.94 -30.10 25.29
C SER A 44 38.31 -30.75 24.05
N THR A 45 38.53 -32.06 23.87
CA THR A 45 37.97 -32.83 22.76
C THR A 45 36.44 -32.90 22.86
N LEU A 46 35.91 -33.23 24.04
CA LEU A 46 34.47 -33.30 24.27
C LEU A 46 33.79 -31.94 24.06
N LYS A 47 34.42 -30.85 24.49
CA LYS A 47 33.93 -29.48 24.28
C LYS A 47 33.86 -29.14 22.79
N GLN A 48 34.86 -29.55 22.01
CA GLN A 48 34.83 -29.37 20.56
C GLN A 48 33.67 -30.16 19.93
N THR A 49 33.48 -31.42 20.31
CA THR A 49 32.38 -32.25 19.81
C THR A 49 31.01 -31.67 20.18
N CYS A 50 30.84 -31.13 21.40
CA CYS A 50 29.62 -30.45 21.79
C CYS A 50 29.32 -29.23 20.91
N ASN A 51 30.33 -28.40 20.63
CA ASN A 51 30.16 -27.24 19.75
C ASN A 51 29.79 -27.64 18.31
N GLU A 52 30.39 -28.72 17.80
CA GLU A 52 30.07 -29.27 16.47
C GLU A 52 28.62 -29.79 16.41
N LEU A 53 28.19 -30.52 17.45
CA LEU A 53 26.81 -31.00 17.59
C LEU A 53 25.80 -29.86 17.73
N GLU A 54 26.11 -28.81 18.50
CA GLU A 54 25.26 -27.62 18.61
C GLU A 54 25.12 -26.90 17.28
N THR A 55 26.22 -26.76 16.54
CA THR A 55 26.23 -26.15 15.21
C THR A 55 25.39 -26.96 14.22
N SER A 56 25.56 -28.29 14.23
CA SER A 56 24.76 -29.21 13.42
C SER A 56 23.27 -29.16 13.78
N THR A 57 22.95 -29.12 15.08
CA THR A 57 21.57 -29.02 15.56
C THR A 57 20.92 -27.71 15.15
N ARG A 58 21.64 -26.59 15.25
CA ARG A 58 21.16 -25.29 14.78
C ARG A 58 20.90 -25.29 13.27
N TYR A 59 21.85 -25.80 12.49
CA TYR A 59 21.68 -25.95 11.05
C TYR A 59 20.47 -26.81 10.68
N LEU A 60 20.28 -27.94 11.36
CA LEU A 60 19.11 -28.80 11.14
C LEU A 60 17.81 -28.14 11.59
N GLN A 61 17.83 -27.32 12.65
CA GLN A 61 16.66 -26.53 13.08
C GLN A 61 16.31 -25.44 12.06
N ASP A 62 17.30 -24.74 11.51
CA ASP A 62 17.12 -23.76 10.45
C ASP A 62 16.56 -24.43 9.19
N LEU A 63 17.12 -25.57 8.79
CA LEU A 63 16.62 -26.38 7.67
C LEU A 63 15.18 -26.87 7.93
N LEU A 64 14.85 -27.25 9.17
CA LEU A 64 13.52 -27.72 9.53
C LEU A 64 12.49 -26.59 9.61
N ASN A 65 12.91 -25.37 9.97
CA ASN A 65 12.09 -24.16 9.88
C ASN A 65 11.85 -23.75 8.42
N ASP A 66 12.88 -23.84 7.59
CA ASP A 66 12.75 -23.66 6.14
C ASP A 66 11.78 -24.70 5.55
N THR A 67 11.92 -25.97 5.95
CA THR A 67 11.10 -27.08 5.42
C THR A 67 9.65 -27.08 5.93
N LYS A 68 9.39 -26.71 7.20
CA LYS A 68 8.02 -26.51 7.73
C LYS A 68 7.30 -25.32 7.10
N SER A 69 8.04 -24.41 6.44
CA SER A 69 7.49 -23.22 5.80
C SER A 69 7.23 -23.37 4.30
N ASN A 70 7.50 -24.53 3.69
CA ASN A 70 7.39 -24.72 2.23
C ASN A 70 5.96 -24.74 1.70
N GLU A 71 4.98 -24.74 2.59
CA GLU A 71 3.58 -24.83 2.26
C GLU A 71 2.92 -23.45 2.30
N LEU A 72 2.47 -22.98 1.13
CA LEU A 72 1.71 -21.74 1.02
C LEU A 72 0.22 -22.04 1.07
N LYS A 73 -0.46 -21.56 2.11
CA LYS A 73 -1.92 -21.65 2.25
C LYS A 73 -2.53 -20.27 2.01
N LEU A 74 -3.18 -20.10 0.86
CA LEU A 74 -3.80 -18.84 0.49
C LEU A 74 -5.31 -18.84 0.73
N TYR A 75 -5.93 -20.00 0.83
CA TYR A 75 -7.37 -20.19 0.90
C TYR A 75 -7.77 -20.99 2.14
N ASP A 76 -8.74 -20.46 2.88
CA ASP A 76 -9.33 -21.16 4.01
C ASP A 76 -10.59 -21.90 3.56
N ASN A 77 -10.52 -23.23 3.56
CA ASN A 77 -11.65 -24.11 3.23
C ASN A 77 -12.81 -24.01 4.24
N PHE A 78 -12.56 -23.62 5.49
CA PHE A 78 -13.61 -23.45 6.50
C PHE A 78 -14.39 -22.16 6.28
N GLN A 79 -13.68 -21.04 6.11
CA GLN A 79 -14.29 -19.73 5.87
C GLN A 79 -14.72 -19.52 4.41
N LYS A 80 -14.29 -20.42 3.51
CA LYS A 80 -14.47 -20.31 2.06
C LYS A 80 -13.97 -18.97 1.49
N SER A 81 -12.89 -18.45 2.06
CA SER A 81 -12.32 -17.14 1.74
C SER A 81 -10.81 -17.23 1.49
N PHE A 82 -10.29 -16.27 0.73
CA PHE A 82 -8.85 -16.10 0.63
C PHE A 82 -8.33 -15.37 1.87
N SER A 83 -7.09 -15.67 2.25
CA SER A 83 -6.42 -15.01 3.35
C SER A 83 -6.30 -13.49 3.08
N PRO A 84 -6.34 -12.64 4.12
CA PRO A 84 -6.15 -11.21 3.95
C PRO A 84 -4.82 -10.85 3.26
N ALA A 85 -3.76 -11.63 3.51
CA ALA A 85 -2.47 -11.44 2.85
C ALA A 85 -2.55 -11.68 1.32
N CYS A 86 -3.35 -12.65 0.88
CA CYS A 86 -3.61 -12.88 -0.53
C CYS A 86 -4.38 -11.70 -1.15
N GLU A 87 -5.42 -11.20 -0.47
CA GLU A 87 -6.20 -10.04 -0.94
C GLU A 87 -5.33 -8.79 -1.10
N VAL A 88 -4.51 -8.47 -0.10
CA VAL A 88 -3.56 -7.35 -0.16
C VAL A 88 -2.56 -7.53 -1.30
N THR A 89 -2.08 -8.76 -1.52
CA THR A 89 -1.16 -9.07 -2.63
C THR A 89 -1.82 -8.83 -3.99
N VAL A 90 -3.07 -9.27 -4.15
CA VAL A 90 -3.86 -9.03 -5.37
C VAL A 90 -4.03 -7.53 -5.61
N MET A 91 -4.37 -6.74 -4.57
CA MET A 91 -4.51 -5.28 -4.70
C MET A 91 -3.21 -4.61 -5.14
N LYS A 92 -2.07 -5.00 -4.55
CA LYS A 92 -0.74 -4.47 -4.96
C LYS A 92 -0.37 -4.84 -6.39
N LEU A 93 -0.70 -6.05 -6.84
CA LEU A 93 -0.43 -6.46 -8.22
C LEU A 93 -1.29 -5.67 -9.22
N LEU A 94 -2.53 -5.35 -8.87
CA LEU A 94 -3.37 -4.46 -9.67
C LEU A 94 -2.77 -3.04 -9.75
N ASP A 95 -2.21 -2.53 -8.64
CA ASP A 95 -1.50 -1.23 -8.63
C ASP A 95 -0.24 -1.22 -9.52
N CYS A 96 0.40 -2.38 -9.68
CA CYS A 96 1.49 -2.58 -10.62
C CYS A 96 1.03 -2.80 -12.08
N ASN A 97 -0.26 -2.54 -12.39
CA ASN A 97 -0.87 -2.74 -13.70
C ASN A 97 -0.80 -4.19 -14.22
N VAL A 98 -0.76 -5.18 -13.31
CA VAL A 98 -0.85 -6.59 -13.71
C VAL A 98 -2.29 -6.90 -14.09
N GLY A 99 -2.50 -7.37 -15.32
CA GLY A 99 -3.84 -7.72 -15.80
C GLY A 99 -4.49 -8.81 -14.93
N VAL A 100 -5.78 -8.65 -14.62
CA VAL A 100 -6.59 -9.52 -13.74
C VAL A 100 -6.38 -11.02 -14.02
N ARG A 101 -6.44 -11.41 -15.29
CA ARG A 101 -6.25 -12.80 -15.74
C ARG A 101 -4.87 -13.40 -15.45
N HIS A 102 -3.86 -12.57 -15.19
CA HIS A 102 -2.47 -12.99 -14.98
C HIS A 102 -2.08 -13.04 -13.50
N ILE A 103 -2.87 -12.47 -12.61
CA ILE A 103 -2.52 -12.33 -11.18
C ILE A 103 -2.29 -13.69 -10.52
N GLY A 104 -3.17 -14.68 -10.76
CA GLY A 104 -2.98 -16.04 -10.24
C GLY A 104 -1.67 -16.68 -10.70
N ASN A 105 -1.29 -16.48 -11.97
CA ASN A 105 -0.04 -17.00 -12.52
C ASN A 105 1.18 -16.31 -11.95
N VAL A 106 1.12 -14.98 -11.74
CA VAL A 106 2.21 -14.22 -11.11
C VAL A 106 2.45 -14.72 -9.69
N ILE A 107 1.37 -14.93 -8.90
CA ILE A 107 1.49 -15.47 -7.55
C ILE A 107 2.11 -16.88 -7.58
N ASN A 108 1.73 -17.73 -8.55
CA ASN A 108 2.32 -19.06 -8.69
C ASN A 108 3.83 -19.00 -9.00
N ILE A 109 4.23 -18.20 -10.00
CA ILE A 109 5.64 -18.07 -10.40
C ILE A 109 6.49 -17.55 -9.23
N VAL A 110 5.99 -16.57 -8.48
CA VAL A 110 6.71 -16.03 -7.32
C VAL A 110 6.79 -17.07 -6.19
N ALA A 111 5.73 -17.85 -5.95
CA ALA A 111 5.75 -18.93 -4.97
C ALA A 111 6.79 -20.00 -5.34
N GLU A 112 6.83 -20.43 -6.60
CA GLU A 112 7.83 -21.38 -7.12
C GLU A 112 9.26 -20.85 -6.97
N LEU A 113 9.51 -19.58 -7.28
CA LEU A 113 10.82 -18.93 -7.08
C LEU A 113 11.25 -18.92 -5.62
N CYS A 114 10.31 -18.81 -4.69
CA CYS A 114 10.56 -18.85 -3.25
C CYS A 114 10.63 -20.28 -2.67
N GLY A 115 10.62 -21.32 -3.53
CA GLY A 115 10.63 -22.72 -3.09
C GLY A 115 9.35 -23.12 -2.33
N LYS A 116 8.26 -22.37 -2.51
CA LYS A 116 6.97 -22.65 -1.88
C LYS A 116 6.08 -23.44 -2.82
N THR A 117 5.42 -24.45 -2.29
CA THR A 117 4.38 -25.21 -2.99
C THR A 117 3.02 -24.83 -2.42
N LEU A 118 2.09 -24.49 -3.30
CA LEU A 118 0.73 -24.19 -2.89
C LEU A 118 -0.01 -25.49 -2.53
N ILE A 119 -0.73 -25.51 -1.41
CA ILE A 119 -1.56 -26.66 -1.01
C ILE A 119 -2.97 -26.57 -1.57
N ASP A 120 -3.45 -25.35 -1.81
CA ASP A 120 -4.87 -25.08 -2.06
C ASP A 120 -5.16 -24.59 -3.49
N ARG A 121 -5.57 -23.33 -3.66
CA ARG A 121 -6.01 -22.77 -4.93
C ARG A 121 -5.56 -21.32 -5.08
N PHE A 122 -5.26 -20.92 -6.31
CA PHE A 122 -5.01 -19.53 -6.66
C PHE A 122 -6.31 -18.75 -6.89
N PRO A 123 -6.32 -17.43 -6.69
CA PRO A 123 -7.46 -16.60 -7.06
C PRO A 123 -7.67 -16.66 -8.58
N SER A 124 -8.89 -17.01 -8.99
CA SER A 124 -9.31 -16.97 -10.39
C SER A 124 -9.57 -15.53 -10.85
N GLU A 125 -9.69 -15.31 -12.16
CA GLU A 125 -10.04 -13.99 -12.71
C GLU A 125 -11.31 -13.40 -12.08
N ALA A 126 -12.38 -14.21 -11.95
CA ALA A 126 -13.60 -13.77 -11.29
C ALA A 126 -13.38 -13.42 -9.80
N THR A 127 -12.51 -14.16 -9.11
CA THR A 127 -12.16 -13.86 -7.71
C THR A 127 -11.41 -12.54 -7.60
N VAL A 128 -10.45 -12.30 -8.51
CA VAL A 128 -9.68 -11.06 -8.55
C VAL A 128 -10.58 -9.88 -8.88
N ASN A 129 -11.53 -10.01 -9.82
CA ASN A 129 -12.53 -8.98 -10.09
C ASN A 129 -13.36 -8.67 -8.85
N ASN A 130 -13.87 -9.68 -8.14
CA ASN A 130 -14.60 -9.48 -6.88
C ASN A 130 -13.73 -8.81 -5.80
N MET A 131 -12.42 -9.07 -5.75
CA MET A 131 -11.50 -8.37 -4.85
C MET A 131 -11.32 -6.91 -5.26
N ASN A 132 -11.26 -6.63 -6.57
CA ASN A 132 -11.17 -5.28 -7.11
C ASN A 132 -12.45 -4.47 -6.88
N ASP A 133 -13.62 -5.09 -7.02
CA ASP A 133 -14.92 -4.46 -6.74
C ASP A 133 -15.04 -4.09 -5.26
N ARG A 134 -14.59 -4.98 -4.36
CA ARG A 134 -14.51 -4.68 -2.92
C ARG A 134 -13.55 -3.54 -2.62
N ARG A 135 -12.41 -3.50 -3.31
CA ARG A 135 -11.45 -2.38 -3.21
C ARG A 135 -12.09 -1.07 -3.68
N LEU A 136 -12.87 -1.08 -4.77
CA LEU A 136 -13.59 0.08 -5.25
C LEU A 136 -14.62 0.57 -4.23
N ALA A 137 -15.42 -0.34 -3.67
CA ALA A 137 -16.40 0.01 -2.63
C ALA A 137 -15.73 0.62 -1.39
N LEU A 138 -14.59 0.07 -0.96
CA LEU A 138 -13.83 0.64 0.15
C LEU A 138 -13.32 2.05 -0.18
N ALA A 139 -12.78 2.26 -1.40
CA ALA A 139 -12.31 3.56 -1.84
C ALA A 139 -13.45 4.59 -1.92
N GLN A 140 -14.61 4.19 -2.46
CA GLN A 140 -15.81 5.04 -2.52
C GLN A 140 -16.28 5.46 -1.13
N LYS A 141 -16.28 4.53 -0.16
CA LYS A 141 -16.59 4.84 1.23
C LYS A 141 -15.60 5.85 1.82
N GLN A 142 -14.30 5.57 1.74
CA GLN A 142 -13.26 6.43 2.33
C GLN A 142 -13.26 7.84 1.74
N VAL A 143 -13.35 7.93 0.40
CA VAL A 143 -13.45 9.22 -0.29
C VAL A 143 -14.76 9.92 0.06
N GLY A 144 -15.86 9.16 0.19
CA GLY A 144 -17.16 9.69 0.60
C GLY A 144 -17.14 10.31 2.00
N GLU A 145 -16.56 9.61 2.97
CA GLU A 145 -16.36 10.11 4.34
C GLU A 145 -15.58 11.43 4.31
N ILE A 146 -14.39 11.42 3.71
CA ILE A 146 -13.51 12.59 3.63
C ILE A 146 -14.24 13.79 3.00
N LEU A 147 -14.88 13.59 1.84
CA LEU A 147 -15.53 14.69 1.11
C LEU A 147 -16.81 15.16 1.80
N SER A 148 -17.55 14.27 2.46
CA SER A 148 -18.79 14.66 3.18
C SER A 148 -18.52 15.49 4.43
N GLU A 149 -17.35 15.33 5.05
CA GLU A 149 -16.90 16.12 6.20
C GLU A 149 -16.08 17.35 5.80
N SER A 150 -15.53 17.36 4.59
CA SER A 150 -14.77 18.48 4.05
C SER A 150 -15.67 19.64 3.64
N ILE A 151 -15.23 20.86 3.92
CA ILE A 151 -15.87 22.09 3.44
C ILE A 151 -15.13 22.66 2.23
N ASN A 152 -15.82 23.53 1.48
CA ASN A 152 -15.26 24.31 0.39
C ASN A 152 -14.68 23.44 -0.74
N LEU A 153 -15.42 22.43 -1.17
CA LEU A 153 -14.98 21.54 -2.23
C LEU A 153 -15.01 22.23 -3.60
N THR A 154 -14.02 21.92 -4.43
CA THR A 154 -14.00 22.30 -5.85
C THR A 154 -14.16 21.06 -6.71
N LEU A 155 -15.17 21.05 -7.58
CA LEU A 155 -15.40 19.98 -8.56
C LEU A 155 -14.65 20.30 -9.87
N TYR A 156 -13.88 19.33 -10.35
CA TYR A 156 -13.21 19.38 -11.65
C TYR A 156 -13.89 18.40 -12.59
N THR A 157 -14.26 18.88 -13.77
CA THR A 157 -14.80 18.06 -14.85
C THR A 157 -13.87 18.15 -16.06
N ASP A 158 -13.57 16.99 -16.64
CA ASP A 158 -12.84 16.90 -17.91
C ASP A 158 -13.51 15.87 -18.82
N GLU A 159 -13.74 16.24 -20.07
CA GLU A 159 -14.39 15.39 -21.05
C GLU A 159 -13.46 15.08 -22.22
N THR A 160 -13.11 13.80 -22.38
CA THR A 160 -12.28 13.35 -23.49
C THR A 160 -13.01 12.40 -24.41
N SER A 161 -12.48 12.18 -25.61
CA SER A 161 -13.01 11.23 -26.57
C SER A 161 -11.89 10.38 -27.11
N LYS A 162 -12.01 9.06 -26.95
CA LYS A 162 -10.99 8.09 -27.33
C LYS A 162 -11.64 6.94 -28.10
N TYR A 163 -11.17 6.70 -29.32
CA TYR A 163 -11.68 5.65 -30.22
C TYR A 163 -13.19 5.69 -30.49
N GLY A 164 -13.79 6.89 -30.51
CA GLY A 164 -15.23 7.07 -30.72
C GLY A 164 -16.08 7.01 -29.44
N THR A 165 -15.50 6.57 -28.32
CA THR A 165 -16.13 6.59 -27.00
C THR A 165 -15.82 7.89 -26.27
N LYS A 166 -16.79 8.43 -25.54
CA LYS A 166 -16.65 9.66 -24.73
C LYS A 166 -16.50 9.28 -23.27
N PHE A 167 -15.59 9.94 -22.57
CA PHE A 167 -15.35 9.71 -21.15
C PHE A 167 -15.40 11.04 -20.39
N GLY A 168 -16.07 11.03 -19.25
CA GLY A 168 -16.08 12.12 -18.27
C GLY A 168 -15.27 11.72 -17.04
N GLY A 169 -14.25 12.52 -16.72
CA GLY A 169 -13.51 12.44 -15.47
C GLY A 169 -14.05 13.45 -14.47
N TYR A 170 -14.25 12.99 -13.23
CA TYR A 170 -14.76 13.79 -12.13
C TYR A 170 -13.77 13.73 -10.97
N HIS A 171 -13.27 14.89 -10.57
CA HIS A 171 -12.33 15.02 -9.46
C HIS A 171 -12.84 16.06 -8.50
N MET A 172 -12.51 15.92 -7.22
CA MET A 172 -12.83 16.93 -6.21
C MET A 172 -11.57 17.28 -5.43
N SER A 173 -11.38 18.56 -5.14
CA SER A 173 -10.36 18.99 -4.19
C SER A 173 -10.96 19.55 -2.91
N ASN A 174 -10.31 19.27 -1.80
CA ASN A 174 -10.62 19.88 -0.52
C ASN A 174 -9.86 21.22 -0.33
N SER A 175 -10.06 21.87 0.81
CA SER A 175 -9.36 23.09 1.18
C SER A 175 -7.85 22.90 1.42
N GLU A 176 -7.41 21.67 1.67
CA GLU A 176 -5.99 21.29 1.84
C GLU A 176 -5.27 21.05 0.49
N GLN A 177 -6.00 21.20 -0.63
CA GLN A 177 -5.52 20.93 -2.00
C GLN A 177 -5.25 19.45 -2.29
N ASP A 178 -5.75 18.53 -1.47
CA ASP A 178 -5.80 17.12 -1.83
C ASP A 178 -6.82 16.91 -2.93
N MET A 179 -6.46 16.12 -3.94
CA MET A 179 -7.30 15.84 -5.10
C MET A 179 -7.74 14.37 -5.09
N TYR A 180 -9.05 14.17 -5.14
CA TYR A 180 -9.69 12.86 -5.13
C TYR A 180 -10.36 12.60 -6.48
N VAL A 181 -10.11 11.43 -7.05
CA VAL A 181 -10.85 10.96 -8.23
C VAL A 181 -12.14 10.32 -7.73
N ILE A 182 -13.29 10.95 -7.99
CA ILE A 182 -14.59 10.39 -7.58
C ILE A 182 -15.19 9.49 -8.66
N GLY A 183 -14.84 9.71 -9.94
CA GLY A 183 -15.28 8.82 -11.00
C GLY A 183 -14.66 9.08 -12.35
N LEU A 184 -14.61 8.01 -13.15
CA LEU A 184 -14.37 8.03 -14.58
C LEU A 184 -15.47 7.18 -15.22
N ARG A 185 -16.27 7.78 -16.09
CA ARG A 185 -17.45 7.12 -16.68
C ARG A 185 -17.52 7.39 -18.17
N GLU A 186 -18.07 6.42 -18.90
CA GLU A 186 -18.44 6.62 -20.30
C GLU A 186 -19.68 7.52 -20.38
N LEU A 187 -19.67 8.49 -21.29
CA LEU A 187 -20.78 9.41 -21.50
C LEU A 187 -21.51 9.10 -22.79
N ALA A 188 -22.85 9.01 -22.74
CA ALA A 188 -23.67 8.86 -23.94
C ALA A 188 -23.55 10.08 -24.87
N SER A 189 -23.42 11.28 -24.29
CA SER A 189 -23.28 12.53 -25.02
C SER A 189 -22.44 13.55 -24.23
N LYS A 190 -21.93 14.57 -24.92
CA LYS A 190 -21.25 15.72 -24.28
C LYS A 190 -22.23 16.83 -23.91
N SER A 191 -23.45 16.44 -23.51
CA SER A 191 -24.48 17.40 -23.15
C SER A 191 -24.44 17.68 -21.66
N ALA A 192 -24.70 18.92 -21.27
CA ALA A 192 -24.71 19.33 -19.87
C ALA A 192 -25.58 18.45 -18.97
N SER A 193 -26.73 17.97 -19.48
CA SER A 193 -27.60 17.06 -18.75
C SER A 193 -26.93 15.70 -18.53
N CYS A 194 -26.32 15.13 -19.57
CA CYS A 194 -25.63 13.83 -19.46
C CYS A 194 -24.49 13.88 -18.45
N THR A 195 -23.69 14.95 -18.46
CA THR A 195 -22.58 15.14 -17.51
C THR A 195 -23.10 15.27 -16.07
N LEU A 196 -24.22 15.97 -15.87
CA LEU A 196 -24.85 16.08 -14.55
C LEU A 196 -25.49 14.78 -14.07
N ASP A 197 -26.18 14.06 -14.96
CA ASP A 197 -26.81 12.78 -14.64
C ASP A 197 -25.74 11.76 -14.23
N THR A 198 -24.61 11.70 -14.96
CA THR A 198 -23.47 10.86 -14.60
C THR A 198 -22.82 11.27 -13.27
N LEU A 199 -22.71 12.57 -12.97
CA LEU A 199 -22.24 13.00 -11.65
C LEU A 199 -23.19 12.54 -10.53
N GLN A 200 -24.50 12.64 -10.73
CA GLN A 200 -25.49 12.15 -9.77
C GLN A 200 -25.38 10.65 -9.56
N GLU A 201 -25.21 9.87 -10.63
CA GLU A 201 -24.96 8.42 -10.54
C GLU A 201 -23.70 8.10 -9.70
N ILE A 202 -22.61 8.84 -9.89
CA ILE A 202 -21.38 8.66 -9.10
C ILE A 202 -21.63 8.96 -7.62
N LEU A 203 -22.36 10.04 -7.31
CA LEU A 203 -22.69 10.39 -5.93
C LEU A 203 -23.66 9.38 -5.30
N GLU A 204 -24.59 8.83 -6.06
CA GLU A 204 -25.52 7.78 -5.61
C GLU A 204 -24.77 6.46 -5.37
N ASP A 205 -23.80 6.08 -6.22
CA ASP A 205 -22.94 4.91 -6.00
C ASP A 205 -22.22 5.01 -4.64
N MET A 206 -21.68 6.20 -4.31
CA MET A 206 -21.02 6.46 -3.03
C MET A 206 -22.00 6.42 -1.86
N ASN A 207 -23.22 6.92 -2.08
CA ASN A 207 -24.28 6.92 -1.09
C ASN A 207 -24.75 5.50 -0.77
N GLU A 208 -25.04 4.69 -1.80
CA GLU A 208 -25.41 3.29 -1.65
C GLU A 208 -24.32 2.48 -0.94
N THR A 209 -23.06 2.73 -1.29
CA THR A 209 -21.91 2.05 -0.67
C THR A 209 -21.80 2.39 0.81
N SER A 210 -21.95 3.67 1.16
CA SER A 210 -21.92 4.14 2.55
C SER A 210 -23.11 3.62 3.36
N LYS A 211 -24.30 3.56 2.75
CA LYS A 211 -25.52 3.01 3.35
C LYS A 211 -25.39 1.52 3.65
N LYS A 212 -24.82 0.74 2.71
CA LYS A 212 -24.61 -0.71 2.88
C LYS A 212 -23.59 -1.02 3.98
N LEU A 213 -22.59 -0.16 4.18
CA LEU A 213 -21.51 -0.39 5.13
C LEU A 213 -21.80 0.15 6.54
N ASP A 214 -22.29 1.39 6.64
CA ASP A 214 -22.43 2.11 7.92
C ASP A 214 -23.84 2.66 8.17
N GLY A 215 -24.78 2.47 7.23
CA GLY A 215 -26.15 2.98 7.34
C GLY A 215 -26.30 4.48 7.07
N ASN A 216 -25.26 5.17 6.60
CA ASN A 216 -25.30 6.59 6.23
C ASN A 216 -25.83 6.76 4.80
N ASP A 217 -26.92 7.50 4.63
CA ASP A 217 -27.65 7.67 3.37
C ASP A 217 -27.62 9.11 2.82
N ASP A 218 -26.74 9.97 3.38
CA ASP A 218 -26.66 11.39 3.01
C ASP A 218 -25.27 11.80 2.48
N VAL A 219 -24.38 10.85 2.22
CA VAL A 219 -22.99 11.15 1.80
C VAL A 219 -22.98 11.94 0.50
N GLY A 220 -23.70 11.49 -0.53
CA GLY A 220 -23.76 12.17 -1.82
C GLY A 220 -24.35 13.58 -1.73
N ARG A 221 -25.41 13.76 -0.93
CA ARG A 221 -26.04 15.07 -0.71
C ARG A 221 -25.12 16.02 0.05
N LYS A 222 -24.39 15.54 1.07
CA LYS A 222 -23.40 16.31 1.81
C LYS A 222 -22.27 16.79 0.91
N ILE A 223 -21.70 15.90 0.11
CA ILE A 223 -20.65 16.25 -0.87
C ILE A 223 -21.13 17.36 -1.82
N LEU A 224 -22.35 17.24 -2.34
CA LEU A 224 -22.92 18.25 -3.21
C LEU A 224 -23.10 19.60 -2.48
N SER A 225 -23.61 19.59 -1.26
CA SER A 225 -23.80 20.80 -0.46
C SER A 225 -22.47 21.52 -0.16
N ASN A 226 -21.40 20.73 0.08
CA ASN A 226 -20.06 21.22 0.37
C ASN A 226 -19.31 21.72 -0.88
N THR A 227 -19.83 21.45 -2.08
CA THR A 227 -19.24 21.90 -3.35
C THR A 227 -19.56 23.37 -3.59
N ILE A 228 -18.57 24.24 -3.39
CA ILE A 228 -18.73 25.69 -3.56
C ILE A 228 -18.20 26.19 -4.90
N ALA A 229 -17.37 25.39 -5.57
CA ALA A 229 -16.68 25.82 -6.78
C ALA A 229 -16.61 24.71 -7.83
N THR A 230 -16.50 25.13 -9.08
CA THR A 230 -16.19 24.25 -10.21
C THR A 230 -14.99 24.73 -10.99
N MET A 231 -14.24 23.81 -11.60
CA MET A 231 -13.20 24.09 -12.58
C MET A 231 -13.41 23.20 -13.79
N SER A 232 -13.83 23.80 -14.90
CA SER A 232 -14.18 23.09 -16.13
C SER A 232 -13.68 23.80 -17.39
N ASP A 233 -13.99 23.28 -18.58
CA ASP A 233 -13.70 23.98 -19.82
C ASP A 233 -14.63 25.21 -20.04
N SER A 234 -14.24 26.14 -20.91
CA SER A 234 -15.05 27.32 -21.20
C SER A 234 -16.14 27.10 -22.25
N ALA A 235 -16.43 25.85 -22.65
CA ALA A 235 -17.42 25.52 -23.65
C ALA A 235 -18.83 25.86 -23.16
N SER A 236 -19.75 26.07 -24.11
CA SER A 236 -21.14 26.39 -23.79
C SER A 236 -21.85 25.27 -23.03
N THR A 237 -21.47 24.02 -23.27
CA THR A 237 -21.98 22.84 -22.58
C THR A 237 -21.58 22.83 -21.12
N GLU A 238 -20.31 23.07 -20.80
CA GLU A 238 -19.83 23.13 -19.41
C GLU A 238 -20.42 24.31 -18.63
N LYS A 239 -20.62 25.46 -19.30
CA LYS A 239 -21.33 26.60 -18.68
C LYS A 239 -22.77 26.24 -18.31
N LEU A 240 -23.47 25.52 -19.19
CA LEU A 240 -24.83 25.06 -18.90
C LEU A 240 -24.84 23.96 -17.83
N PHE A 241 -23.83 23.11 -17.79
CA PHE A 241 -23.65 22.12 -16.72
C PHE A 241 -23.49 22.81 -15.36
N ASN A 242 -22.60 23.80 -15.27
CA ASN A 242 -22.38 24.59 -14.06
C ASN A 242 -23.68 25.23 -13.53
N GLN A 243 -24.50 25.81 -14.42
CA GLN A 243 -25.82 26.35 -14.05
C GLN A 243 -26.75 25.27 -13.49
N LYS A 244 -26.83 24.12 -14.14
CA LYS A 244 -27.68 23.02 -13.68
C LYS A 244 -27.18 22.41 -12.37
N LEU A 245 -25.86 22.40 -12.14
CA LEU A 245 -25.26 21.95 -10.89
C LEU A 245 -25.61 22.90 -9.75
N GLU A 246 -25.56 24.21 -9.98
CA GLU A 246 -25.99 25.24 -9.03
C GLU A 246 -27.49 25.07 -8.68
N ASP A 247 -28.34 24.87 -9.69
CA ASP A 247 -29.77 24.58 -9.48
C ASP A 247 -30.00 23.30 -8.66
N LEU A 248 -29.21 22.25 -8.90
CA LEU A 248 -29.30 21.00 -8.16
C LEU A 248 -28.85 21.19 -6.71
N ARG A 249 -27.73 21.87 -6.49
CA ARG A 249 -27.20 22.18 -5.16
C ARG A 249 -28.20 23.00 -4.35
N ASN A 250 -28.83 24.00 -4.96
CA ASN A 250 -29.82 24.86 -4.31
C ASN A 250 -31.08 24.10 -3.85
N LYS A 251 -31.41 22.96 -4.48
CA LYS A 251 -32.48 22.08 -4.01
C LYS A 251 -32.08 21.22 -2.83
N VAL A 252 -30.80 20.86 -2.72
CA VAL A 252 -30.26 19.96 -1.69
C VAL A 252 -29.86 20.71 -0.42
N LEU A 253 -29.42 21.98 -0.53
CA LEU A 253 -28.99 22.79 0.62
C LEU A 253 -30.00 22.84 1.78
N PRO A 254 -31.32 23.03 1.55
CA PRO A 254 -32.30 23.06 2.62
C PRO A 254 -32.46 21.72 3.37
N GLU A 255 -32.15 20.59 2.70
CA GLU A 255 -32.30 19.25 3.28
C GLU A 255 -31.11 18.89 4.19
N VAL A 256 -29.92 19.41 3.86
CA VAL A 256 -28.65 19.01 4.51
C VAL A 256 -28.18 20.05 5.53
N THR A 257 -28.50 21.34 5.33
CA THR A 257 -27.99 22.40 6.19
C THR A 257 -28.85 22.52 7.45
N GLU A 258 -28.22 22.34 8.61
CA GLU A 258 -28.91 22.52 9.90
C GLU A 258 -29.48 23.93 10.01
N LYS A 259 -30.76 24.02 10.43
CA LYS A 259 -31.46 25.29 10.68
C LYS A 259 -31.53 26.22 9.46
N TRP A 260 -31.56 25.67 8.25
CA TRP A 260 -31.72 26.45 7.02
C TRP A 260 -32.88 27.45 7.11
N ASP A 261 -34.03 27.02 7.62
CA ASP A 261 -35.24 27.85 7.77
C ASP A 261 -35.09 28.99 8.81
N GLU A 262 -34.12 28.89 9.73
CA GLU A 262 -33.84 29.94 10.72
C GLU A 262 -32.83 30.97 10.18
N MET A 263 -32.20 30.71 9.02
CA MET A 263 -31.24 31.62 8.41
C MET A 263 -31.94 32.80 7.74
N SER A 264 -31.31 33.98 7.77
CA SER A 264 -31.75 35.14 6.99
C SER A 264 -31.68 34.84 5.49
N GLU A 265 -32.55 35.48 4.70
CA GLU A 265 -32.53 35.39 3.23
C GLU A 265 -31.16 35.78 2.64
N GLU A 266 -30.44 36.75 3.23
CA GLU A 266 -29.09 37.09 2.78
C GLU A 266 -28.10 35.94 2.99
N ALA A 267 -28.09 35.33 4.18
CA ALA A 267 -27.22 34.19 4.49
C ALA A 267 -27.52 32.94 3.64
N GLN A 268 -28.80 32.66 3.35
CA GLN A 268 -29.19 31.58 2.43
C GLN A 268 -28.65 31.85 1.02
N LYS A 269 -28.78 33.10 0.56
CA LYS A 269 -28.26 33.52 -0.75
C LYS A 269 -26.73 33.41 -0.82
N ASP A 270 -26.02 33.79 0.22
CA ASP A 270 -24.56 33.68 0.26
C ASP A 270 -24.10 32.22 0.24
N LEU A 271 -24.78 31.34 0.97
CA LEU A 271 -24.49 29.89 0.95
C LEU A 271 -24.85 29.22 -0.39
N SER A 272 -25.85 29.72 -1.11
CA SER A 272 -26.28 29.17 -2.41
C SER A 272 -25.31 29.45 -3.56
N GLN A 273 -24.48 30.49 -3.45
CA GLN A 273 -23.59 30.91 -4.54
C GLN A 273 -22.52 29.87 -4.84
N MET A 274 -22.29 29.63 -6.13
CA MET A 274 -21.18 28.81 -6.61
C MET A 274 -20.16 29.65 -7.41
N LEU A 275 -18.88 29.32 -7.25
CA LEU A 275 -17.78 29.93 -7.99
C LEU A 275 -17.40 29.07 -9.19
N HIS A 276 -17.55 29.61 -10.40
CA HIS A 276 -17.21 28.88 -11.62
C HIS A 276 -15.89 29.38 -12.21
N PHE A 277 -14.89 28.51 -12.20
CA PHE A 277 -13.61 28.75 -12.84
C PHE A 277 -13.52 27.98 -14.16
N PHE A 278 -12.84 28.58 -15.15
CA PHE A 278 -12.69 27.99 -16.47
C PHE A 278 -11.21 27.83 -16.84
N CYS A 279 -10.86 26.65 -17.33
CA CYS A 279 -9.50 26.32 -17.74
C CYS A 279 -9.09 27.15 -18.97
N SER A 280 -8.12 28.05 -18.76
CA SER A 280 -7.57 28.91 -19.83
C SER A 280 -6.52 28.21 -20.70
N LEU A 281 -6.13 26.97 -20.37
CA LEU A 281 -5.13 26.22 -21.15
C LEU A 281 -5.59 26.00 -22.59
N HIS A 282 -6.88 25.75 -22.81
CA HIS A 282 -7.44 25.59 -24.15
C HIS A 282 -7.24 26.83 -25.03
N VAL A 283 -7.23 28.03 -24.45
CA VAL A 283 -6.93 29.28 -25.18
C VAL A 283 -5.48 29.29 -25.64
N LEU A 284 -4.55 28.94 -24.76
CA LEU A 284 -3.12 28.89 -25.06
C LEU A 284 -2.78 27.81 -26.09
N VAL A 285 -3.36 26.62 -25.94
CA VAL A 285 -3.17 25.51 -26.89
C VAL A 285 -3.74 25.87 -28.27
N ASN A 286 -4.95 26.43 -28.33
CA ASN A 286 -5.54 26.84 -29.60
C ASN A 286 -4.74 27.95 -30.27
N LEU A 287 -4.22 28.92 -29.51
CA LEU A 287 -3.32 29.95 -30.05
C LEU A 287 -2.05 29.31 -30.64
N ALA A 288 -1.40 28.39 -29.92
CA ALA A 288 -0.22 27.69 -30.41
C ALA A 288 -0.49 26.88 -31.69
N VAL A 289 -1.64 26.21 -31.77
CA VAL A 289 -2.06 25.47 -32.97
C VAL A 289 -2.27 26.42 -34.17
N GLN A 290 -2.91 27.57 -33.96
CA GLN A 290 -3.12 28.56 -35.02
C GLN A 290 -1.79 29.20 -35.46
N CYS A 291 -0.92 29.58 -34.52
CA CYS A 291 0.42 30.07 -34.83
C CYS A 291 1.20 29.04 -35.65
N THR A 292 1.14 27.75 -35.28
CA THR A 292 1.79 26.66 -36.02
C THR A 292 1.22 26.52 -37.44
N THR A 293 -0.10 26.64 -37.59
CA THR A 293 -0.76 26.60 -38.90
C THR A 293 -0.30 27.74 -39.79
N VAL A 294 -0.25 28.97 -39.26
CA VAL A 294 0.21 30.15 -39.99
C VAL A 294 1.68 30.04 -40.37
N LEU A 295 2.54 29.59 -39.45
CA LEU A 295 3.97 29.36 -39.74
C LEU A 295 4.18 28.33 -40.85
N ASN A 296 3.44 27.21 -40.81
CA ASN A 296 3.50 26.20 -41.86
C ASN A 296 3.00 26.72 -43.21
N GLN A 297 1.97 27.56 -43.23
CA GLN A 297 1.50 28.21 -44.46
C GLN A 297 2.56 29.17 -45.00
N TRP A 298 3.17 29.98 -44.15
CA TRP A 298 4.21 30.93 -44.55
C TRP A 298 5.45 30.21 -45.11
N GLN A 299 5.92 29.15 -44.47
CA GLN A 299 7.02 28.32 -44.98
C GLN A 299 6.72 27.70 -46.36
N ARG A 300 5.47 27.29 -46.61
CA ARG A 300 5.07 26.79 -47.94
C ARG A 300 5.10 27.89 -49.00
N VAL A 301 4.70 29.10 -48.64
CA VAL A 301 4.75 30.27 -49.54
C VAL A 301 6.20 30.66 -49.83
N GLU A 302 7.08 30.75 -48.82
CA GLU A 302 8.51 31.02 -49.05
C GLU A 302 9.21 29.90 -49.83
N GLY A 303 8.87 28.64 -49.57
CA GLY A 303 9.37 27.50 -50.34
C GLY A 303 8.98 27.55 -51.81
N LEU A 304 7.81 28.11 -52.15
CA LEU A 304 7.39 28.35 -53.54
C LEU A 304 8.16 29.50 -54.20
N PHE A 305 8.52 30.55 -53.44
CA PHE A 305 9.37 31.63 -53.94
C PHE A 305 10.83 31.21 -54.14
N SER A 306 11.28 30.12 -53.51
CA SER A 306 12.65 29.62 -53.58
C SER A 306 12.94 28.71 -54.78
N ILE A 307 11.91 28.23 -55.50
CA ILE A 307 12.03 27.32 -56.66
C ILE A 307 11.90 28.10 -58.00
N GLY A 308 11.56 29.39 -57.94
CA GLY A 308 11.35 30.27 -59.10
C GLY A 308 12.48 31.26 -59.41
N SER A 309 13.62 31.17 -58.73
CA SER A 309 14.84 31.96 -58.97
C SER A 309 16.00 31.06 -59.38
#